data_AF-A0A838ZCV9-F1
#
_entry.id   AF-A0A838ZCV9-F1
#
_cell.length_a   1.000
_cell.length_b   1.000
_cell.length_c   1.000
_cell.angle_alpha   90.00
_cell.angle_beta   90.00
_cell.angle_gamma   90.00
#
_symmetry.space_group_name_H-M   'P 1'
#
loop_
_entity.id
_entity.type
_entity.pdbx_description
1 polymer ?
#
loop_
_entity_poly.entity_id
_entity_poly.type
_entity_poly.pdbx_seq_one_letter_code
_entity_poly.pdbx_strand_id
1 'polypeptide(L)'
;MPTNAGQAWQNIIQQIPGKIECESYNLGGEGVAYHDTDSINNGSGKLNPANGSFLNEFRMNEGVDISYTKANDIDNTKYNKVMPEMNKFYVGWTEPSEWIKYYVNVKESGIYSVGLMYTANGDGLISLDIDGKPIAENLKVVSTFDPNEPVDWRQWHHWNKEASLAEVRLTKGIHILTLHTVAHGNMNYDYLEFKKK
;
A
#
# COMPACT_ATOMS: atom_id res chain seq x y z
N MET A 1 6.60 -22.18 6.59
CA MET A 1 6.39 -20.86 5.97
C MET A 1 6.77 -20.98 4.51
N PRO A 2 5.98 -20.44 3.57
CA PRO A 2 6.45 -20.26 2.20
C PRO A 2 7.83 -19.58 2.21
N THR A 3 8.75 -20.05 1.38
CA THR A 3 10.11 -19.48 1.31
C THR A 3 10.16 -18.42 0.21
N ASN A 4 11.05 -17.43 0.32
CA ASN A 4 11.26 -16.33 -0.65
C ASN A 4 10.38 -15.06 -0.51
N ALA A 5 10.09 -14.64 0.72
CA ALA A 5 9.50 -13.31 1.00
C ALA A 5 10.12 -12.60 2.21
N GLY A 6 11.32 -13.01 2.66
CA GLY A 6 11.96 -12.42 3.83
C GLY A 6 11.29 -12.79 5.16
N GLN A 7 11.25 -11.85 6.12
CA GLN A 7 10.70 -11.99 7.47
C GLN A 7 9.50 -11.06 7.67
N ALA A 8 8.50 -11.46 8.45
CA ALA A 8 7.37 -10.58 8.76
C ALA A 8 7.86 -9.31 9.51
N TRP A 9 7.33 -8.14 9.16
CA TRP A 9 7.63 -6.90 9.88
C TRP A 9 7.29 -7.06 11.37
N GLN A 10 8.24 -6.75 12.25
CA GLN A 10 8.14 -6.93 13.70
C GLN A 10 7.74 -8.36 14.15
N ASN A 11 7.96 -9.37 13.31
CA ASN A 11 7.47 -10.74 13.51
C ASN A 11 5.93 -10.86 13.60
N ILE A 12 5.19 -9.91 13.03
CA ILE A 12 3.73 -9.88 13.02
C ILE A 12 3.22 -10.31 11.64
N ILE A 13 2.53 -11.44 11.59
CA ILE A 13 1.82 -11.90 10.38
C ILE A 13 0.48 -11.15 10.30
N GLN A 14 0.24 -10.46 9.18
CA GLN A 14 -0.99 -9.71 8.97
C GLN A 14 -2.18 -10.68 8.74
N GLN A 15 -3.39 -10.30 9.11
CA GLN A 15 -4.52 -11.25 9.21
C GLN A 15 -5.59 -11.01 8.15
N ILE A 16 -6.12 -12.09 7.57
CA ILE A 16 -7.26 -12.08 6.65
C ILE A 16 -8.40 -12.93 7.25
N PRO A 17 -9.63 -12.41 7.41
CA PRO A 17 -10.09 -11.06 7.09
C PRO A 17 -9.45 -10.00 8.01
N GLY A 18 -9.32 -8.78 7.50
CA GLY A 18 -8.67 -7.66 8.17
C GLY A 18 -8.02 -6.68 7.19
N LYS A 19 -7.33 -5.68 7.75
CA LYS A 19 -6.46 -4.78 7.00
C LYS A 19 -5.07 -5.40 6.84
N ILE A 20 -4.48 -5.18 5.67
CA ILE A 20 -3.06 -5.39 5.41
C ILE A 20 -2.46 -3.99 5.21
N GLU A 21 -1.76 -3.49 6.22
CA GLU A 21 -1.10 -2.18 6.22
C GLU A 21 0.07 -2.22 5.21
N CYS A 22 0.04 -1.35 4.22
CA CYS A 22 0.89 -1.46 3.04
C CYS A 22 2.37 -1.20 3.37
N GLU A 23 2.64 -0.26 4.26
CA GLU A 23 3.98 0.09 4.76
C GLU A 23 4.61 -1.02 5.61
N SER A 24 3.79 -1.93 6.14
CA SER A 24 4.19 -3.07 6.97
C SER A 24 4.51 -4.32 6.13
N TYR A 25 5.10 -4.12 4.95
CA TYR A 25 5.64 -5.20 4.11
C TYR A 25 6.79 -5.92 4.82
N ASN A 26 7.10 -7.14 4.40
CA ASN A 26 8.13 -7.96 5.02
C ASN A 26 9.52 -7.26 5.01
N LEU A 27 10.40 -7.69 5.91
CA LEU A 27 11.82 -7.37 5.89
C LEU A 27 12.55 -8.34 4.96
N GLY A 28 13.54 -7.87 4.20
CA GLY A 28 14.35 -8.76 3.35
C GLY A 28 15.12 -8.03 2.26
N GLY A 29 14.78 -6.77 2.00
CA GLY A 29 15.42 -5.94 0.99
C GLY A 29 14.90 -6.18 -0.42
N GLU A 30 15.50 -5.43 -1.32
CA GLU A 30 15.27 -5.41 -2.76
C GLU A 30 15.38 -6.80 -3.39
N GLY A 31 14.45 -7.16 -4.27
CA GLY A 31 14.33 -8.47 -4.92
C GLY A 31 13.83 -9.60 -4.01
N VAL A 32 13.70 -9.38 -2.70
CA VAL A 32 13.25 -10.40 -1.73
C VAL A 32 11.88 -10.05 -1.17
N ALA A 33 11.78 -8.96 -0.42
CA ALA A 33 10.57 -8.51 0.27
C ALA A 33 9.83 -7.41 -0.50
N TYR A 34 10.53 -6.68 -1.35
CA TYR A 34 9.98 -5.70 -2.28
C TYR A 34 10.84 -5.62 -3.54
N HIS A 35 10.30 -4.97 -4.56
CA HIS A 35 11.04 -4.36 -5.66
C HIS A 35 10.59 -2.92 -5.77
N ASP A 36 11.55 -2.01 -5.69
CA ASP A 36 11.37 -0.58 -5.93
C ASP A 36 12.22 -0.16 -7.13
N THR A 37 11.74 0.80 -7.93
CA THR A 37 12.47 1.26 -9.13
C THR A 37 13.66 2.14 -8.79
N ASP A 38 13.72 2.65 -7.56
CA ASP A 38 14.89 3.28 -7.02
C ASP A 38 15.34 2.64 -5.69
N SER A 39 16.51 3.07 -5.20
CA SER A 39 17.12 2.51 -4.00
C SER A 39 17.00 3.44 -2.79
N ILE A 40 16.20 4.51 -2.86
CA ILE A 40 16.12 5.58 -1.88
C ILE A 40 14.65 5.85 -1.55
N ASN A 41 14.27 5.59 -0.29
CA ASN A 41 12.98 6.07 0.22
C ASN A 41 12.84 7.59 0.06
N ASN A 42 12.02 8.01 -0.90
CA ASN A 42 11.73 9.38 -1.27
C ASN A 42 10.85 10.11 -0.24
N GLY A 43 10.11 9.35 0.56
CA GLY A 43 9.31 9.87 1.66
C GLY A 43 10.11 10.01 2.95
N SER A 44 10.40 8.91 3.63
CA SER A 44 11.12 8.86 4.91
C SER A 44 12.62 9.14 4.71
N GLY A 45 13.17 10.07 5.49
CA GLY A 45 14.58 10.48 5.39
C GLY A 45 14.87 11.51 4.29
N LYS A 46 14.07 11.56 3.21
CA LYS A 46 14.22 12.53 2.10
C LYS A 46 13.17 13.64 2.15
N LEU A 47 11.90 13.38 1.81
CA LEU A 47 10.83 14.38 1.93
C LEU A 47 10.58 14.75 3.40
N ASN A 48 10.58 13.76 4.28
CA ASN A 48 10.48 13.90 5.73
C ASN A 48 11.90 13.77 6.31
N PRO A 49 12.67 14.86 6.50
CA PRO A 49 14.09 14.74 6.85
C PRO A 49 14.27 14.04 8.20
N ALA A 50 15.28 13.17 8.30
CA ALA A 50 15.65 12.51 9.53
C ALA A 50 15.88 13.52 10.66
N ASN A 51 15.22 13.30 11.80
CA ASN A 51 15.20 14.24 12.93
C ASN A 51 15.06 13.53 14.29
N GLY A 52 15.30 12.23 14.33
CA GLY A 52 15.12 11.33 15.48
C GLY A 52 13.69 10.86 15.71
N SER A 53 12.71 11.31 14.93
CA SER A 53 11.32 10.89 15.10
C SER A 53 11.00 9.61 14.31
N PHE A 54 10.17 8.76 14.91
CA PHE A 54 9.71 7.53 14.28
C PHE A 54 8.99 7.79 12.95
N LEU A 55 8.20 8.86 12.84
CA LEU A 55 7.44 9.19 11.63
C LEU A 55 8.34 9.60 10.45
N ASN A 56 9.43 10.34 10.70
CA ASN A 56 10.32 10.77 9.63
C ASN A 56 11.30 9.67 9.20
N GLU A 57 11.62 8.74 10.10
CA GLU A 57 12.69 7.76 9.89
C GLU A 57 12.18 6.33 9.64
N PHE A 58 10.86 6.13 9.59
CA PHE A 58 10.28 4.82 9.38
C PHE A 58 10.76 4.20 8.07
N ARG A 59 11.55 3.13 8.20
CA ARG A 59 12.13 2.37 7.07
C ARG A 59 12.92 3.23 6.08
N MET A 60 13.51 4.35 6.54
CA MET A 60 14.26 5.27 5.69
C MET A 60 15.54 4.67 5.06
N ASN A 61 15.97 3.49 5.51
CA ASN A 61 17.14 2.77 4.99
C ASN A 61 16.75 1.63 4.04
N GLU A 62 15.49 1.55 3.62
CA GLU A 62 14.98 0.62 2.61
C GLU A 62 14.59 1.40 1.33
N GLY A 63 14.36 0.69 0.22
CA GLY A 63 14.00 1.31 -1.06
C GLY A 63 12.56 1.82 -1.10
N VAL A 64 11.61 1.05 -0.56
CA VAL A 64 10.17 1.40 -0.67
C VAL A 64 9.86 2.79 -0.12
N ASP A 65 9.29 3.61 -0.99
CA ASP A 65 8.87 4.96 -0.68
C ASP A 65 7.71 5.00 0.31
N ILE A 66 7.96 5.56 1.50
CA ILE A 66 6.98 5.63 2.58
C ILE A 66 6.91 7.05 3.12
N SER A 67 5.70 7.58 3.26
CA SER A 67 5.44 8.79 4.02
C SER A 67 4.27 8.54 4.95
N TYR A 68 3.76 9.60 5.58
CA TYR A 68 2.61 9.52 6.46
C TYR A 68 1.66 10.69 6.24
N THR A 69 0.39 10.47 6.53
CA THR A 69 -0.68 11.47 6.43
C THR A 69 -0.46 12.61 7.41
N LYS A 70 -0.60 13.84 6.94
CA LYS A 70 -0.29 15.06 7.68
C LYS A 70 -1.52 15.95 7.79
N ALA A 71 -1.65 16.58 8.95
CA ALA A 71 -2.57 17.69 9.15
C ALA A 71 -2.05 18.97 8.45
N ASN A 72 -2.62 20.13 8.81
CA ASN A 72 -2.23 21.45 8.29
C ASN A 72 -2.46 21.64 6.79
N ASP A 73 -3.62 21.18 6.32
CA ASP A 73 -4.12 21.28 4.96
C ASP A 73 -3.26 20.54 3.92
N ILE A 74 -2.65 19.43 4.34
CA ILE A 74 -1.98 18.47 3.44
C ILE A 74 -2.95 17.31 3.14
N ASP A 75 -3.22 16.45 4.12
CA ASP A 75 -4.12 15.29 3.97
C ASP A 75 -5.48 15.49 4.68
N ASN A 76 -5.71 16.64 5.30
CA ASN A 76 -6.94 16.97 6.01
C ASN A 76 -7.81 18.01 5.27
N THR A 77 -8.03 17.82 3.97
CA THR A 77 -8.76 18.78 3.15
C THR A 77 -10.16 18.31 2.77
N LYS A 78 -10.99 19.25 2.32
CA LYS A 78 -12.35 18.98 1.82
C LYS A 78 -12.40 18.20 0.50
N TYR A 79 -11.27 18.04 -0.19
CA TYR A 79 -11.17 17.35 -1.47
C TYR A 79 -10.98 15.84 -1.30
N ASN A 80 -10.72 15.38 -0.07
CA ASN A 80 -10.81 13.97 0.27
C ASN A 80 -12.22 13.42 0.01
N LYS A 81 -12.29 12.30 -0.71
CA LYS A 81 -13.53 11.52 -0.83
C LYS A 81 -13.82 10.79 0.48
N VAL A 82 -12.76 10.36 1.18
CA VAL A 82 -12.80 9.79 2.53
C VAL A 82 -11.68 10.41 3.34
N MET A 83 -11.97 10.91 4.54
CA MET A 83 -10.94 11.46 5.43
C MET A 83 -10.03 10.35 5.95
N PRO A 84 -8.70 10.45 5.76
CA PRO A 84 -7.76 9.48 6.33
C PRO A 84 -7.56 9.75 7.83
N GLU A 85 -7.09 8.74 8.54
CA GLU A 85 -6.51 8.93 9.87
C GLU A 85 -5.18 9.68 9.73
N MET A 86 -4.91 10.67 10.60
CA MET A 86 -3.66 11.44 10.58
C MET A 86 -2.51 10.67 11.23
N ASN A 87 -1.27 10.97 10.80
CA ASN A 87 -0.05 10.30 11.24
C ASN A 87 -0.07 8.78 10.98
N LYS A 88 -0.69 8.36 9.88
CA LYS A 88 -0.66 6.99 9.38
C LYS A 88 0.28 6.91 8.20
N PHE A 89 1.14 5.89 8.21
CA PHE A 89 2.04 5.66 7.10
C PHE A 89 1.28 5.16 5.88
N TYR A 90 1.86 5.38 4.72
CA TYR A 90 1.42 4.83 3.46
C TYR A 90 2.64 4.62 2.57
N VAL A 91 2.55 3.63 1.67
CA VAL A 91 3.47 3.51 0.55
C VAL A 91 3.07 4.55 -0.49
N GLY A 92 4.01 5.31 -1.05
CA GLY A 92 3.76 6.35 -2.03
C GLY A 92 4.76 6.30 -3.17
N TRP A 93 4.77 7.32 -4.06
CA TRP A 93 5.70 7.41 -5.20
C TRP A 93 5.79 6.14 -6.07
N THR A 94 4.76 5.32 -6.03
CA THR A 94 4.78 4.00 -6.64
C THR A 94 4.99 4.10 -8.14
N GLU A 95 5.78 3.22 -8.73
CA GLU A 95 5.98 3.17 -10.18
C GLU A 95 5.53 1.81 -10.75
N PRO A 96 5.14 1.76 -12.04
CA PRO A 96 4.86 0.49 -12.70
C PRO A 96 6.02 -0.50 -12.54
N SER A 97 5.70 -1.77 -12.36
CA SER A 97 6.58 -2.92 -12.09
C SER A 97 7.03 -3.12 -10.63
N GLU A 98 6.81 -2.15 -9.75
CA GLU A 98 7.11 -2.29 -8.32
C GLU A 98 6.18 -3.29 -7.62
N TRP A 99 6.69 -3.88 -6.55
CA TRP A 99 5.90 -4.80 -5.73
C TRP A 99 6.39 -4.89 -4.28
N ILE A 100 5.48 -5.25 -3.38
CA ILE A 100 5.72 -5.43 -1.95
C ILE A 100 5.05 -6.71 -1.44
N LYS A 101 5.75 -7.47 -0.58
CA LYS A 101 5.30 -8.78 -0.07
C LYS A 101 4.97 -8.77 1.41
N TYR A 102 4.00 -9.60 1.77
CA TYR A 102 3.54 -9.79 3.15
C TYR A 102 3.40 -11.26 3.45
N TYR A 103 3.74 -11.68 4.68
CA TYR A 103 3.09 -12.87 5.23
C TYR A 103 1.68 -12.50 5.70
N VAL A 104 0.70 -13.24 5.19
CA VAL A 104 -0.70 -13.12 5.62
C VAL A 104 -1.20 -14.45 6.16
N ASN A 105 -2.01 -14.42 7.20
CA ASN A 105 -2.71 -15.59 7.72
C ASN A 105 -4.20 -15.49 7.38
N VAL A 106 -4.63 -16.31 6.43
CA VAL A 106 -6.03 -16.48 6.08
C VAL A 106 -6.66 -17.42 7.10
N LYS A 107 -7.54 -16.87 7.95
CA LYS A 107 -8.15 -17.63 9.06
C LYS A 107 -9.05 -18.75 8.58
N GLU A 108 -9.73 -18.57 7.44
CA GLU A 108 -10.72 -19.50 6.90
C GLU A 108 -10.68 -19.50 5.36
N SER A 109 -10.84 -20.66 4.71
CA SER A 109 -10.99 -20.69 3.25
C SER A 109 -12.31 -20.03 2.85
N GLY A 110 -12.33 -19.29 1.75
CA GLY A 110 -13.55 -18.62 1.31
C GLY A 110 -13.33 -17.63 0.18
N ILE A 111 -14.40 -16.93 -0.17
CA ILE A 111 -14.37 -15.77 -1.08
C ILE A 111 -14.25 -14.51 -0.23
N TYR A 112 -13.39 -13.60 -0.64
CA TYR A 112 -13.12 -12.34 0.02
C TYR A 112 -13.25 -11.20 -0.97
N SER A 113 -13.92 -10.10 -0.60
CA SER A 113 -13.73 -8.83 -1.32
C SER A 113 -12.41 -8.20 -0.90
N VAL A 114 -11.74 -7.57 -1.87
CA VAL A 114 -10.51 -6.80 -1.69
C VAL A 114 -10.83 -5.32 -1.82
N GLY A 115 -10.72 -4.57 -0.74
CA GLY A 115 -10.76 -3.10 -0.74
C GLY A 115 -9.37 -2.48 -0.68
N LEU A 116 -9.30 -1.18 -0.94
CA LEU A 116 -8.07 -0.38 -0.91
C LEU A 116 -8.36 1.02 -0.37
N MET A 117 -7.51 1.52 0.53
CA MET A 117 -7.45 2.92 0.95
C MET A 117 -6.26 3.60 0.26
N TYR A 118 -6.50 4.64 -0.54
CA TYR A 118 -5.49 5.15 -1.47
C TYR A 118 -5.68 6.61 -1.88
N THR A 119 -4.68 7.16 -2.56
CA THR A 119 -4.77 8.33 -3.44
C THR A 119 -4.26 7.98 -4.84
N ALA A 120 -4.74 8.66 -5.88
CA ALA A 120 -4.31 8.42 -7.27
C ALA A 120 -4.53 9.68 -8.14
N ASN A 121 -3.45 10.35 -8.55
CA ASN A 121 -3.57 11.56 -9.42
C ASN A 121 -3.97 11.23 -10.88
N GLY A 122 -4.09 9.94 -11.22
CA GLY A 122 -4.63 9.44 -12.48
C GLY A 122 -5.25 8.05 -12.27
N ASP A 123 -5.91 7.51 -13.28
CA ASP A 123 -6.32 6.10 -13.23
C ASP A 123 -5.08 5.21 -13.24
N GLY A 124 -5.00 4.25 -12.34
CA GLY A 124 -3.90 3.30 -12.22
C GLY A 124 -4.38 1.86 -12.19
N LEU A 125 -3.44 0.93 -12.26
CA LEU A 125 -3.70 -0.51 -12.14
C LEU A 125 -2.82 -1.12 -11.06
N ILE A 126 -3.39 -2.03 -10.26
CA ILE A 126 -2.66 -2.92 -9.37
C ILE A 126 -3.01 -4.39 -9.67
N SER A 127 -2.20 -5.31 -9.17
CA SER A 127 -2.53 -6.75 -9.13
C SER A 127 -2.13 -7.37 -7.81
N LEU A 128 -2.72 -8.52 -7.51
CA LEU A 128 -2.45 -9.30 -6.31
C LEU A 128 -2.07 -10.73 -6.65
N ASP A 129 -1.04 -11.22 -5.97
CA ASP A 129 -0.60 -12.61 -6.02
C ASP A 129 -0.71 -13.27 -4.64
N ILE A 130 -1.03 -14.56 -4.62
CA ILE A 130 -0.86 -15.44 -3.46
C ILE A 130 0.13 -16.54 -3.81
N ASP A 131 1.17 -16.67 -2.98
CA ASP A 131 2.25 -17.64 -3.15
C ASP A 131 2.87 -17.62 -4.57
N GLY A 132 3.04 -16.42 -5.11
CA GLY A 132 3.61 -16.17 -6.45
C GLY A 132 2.69 -16.56 -7.61
N LYS A 133 1.38 -16.68 -7.36
CA LYS A 133 0.37 -16.91 -8.40
C LYS A 133 -0.65 -15.77 -8.41
N PRO A 134 -1.02 -15.24 -9.59
CA PRO A 134 -2.01 -14.19 -9.67
C PRO A 134 -3.37 -14.68 -9.17
N ILE A 135 -3.98 -13.86 -8.31
CA ILE A 135 -5.36 -14.06 -7.83
C ILE A 135 -6.30 -12.96 -8.32
N ALA A 136 -5.76 -11.81 -8.72
CA ALA A 136 -6.49 -10.68 -9.25
C ALA A 136 -5.56 -9.79 -10.07
N GLU A 137 -5.89 -9.55 -11.34
CA GLU A 137 -5.04 -8.82 -12.29
C GLU A 137 -5.76 -7.55 -12.79
N ASN A 138 -4.99 -6.51 -13.12
CA ASN A 138 -5.48 -5.26 -13.70
C ASN A 138 -6.64 -4.62 -12.92
N LEU A 139 -6.53 -4.61 -11.59
CA LEU A 139 -7.50 -3.97 -10.72
C LEU A 139 -7.41 -2.45 -10.88
N LYS A 140 -8.50 -1.86 -11.37
CA LYS A 140 -8.56 -0.42 -11.63
C LYS A 140 -8.61 0.37 -10.33
N VAL A 141 -7.60 1.19 -10.10
CA VAL A 141 -7.57 2.23 -9.08
C VAL A 141 -8.01 3.53 -9.74
N VAL A 142 -9.20 4.02 -9.39
CA VAL A 142 -9.82 5.18 -10.04
C VAL A 142 -9.21 6.47 -9.50
N SER A 143 -8.92 7.42 -10.39
CA SER A 143 -8.34 8.71 -9.99
C SER A 143 -9.11 9.42 -8.85
N THR A 144 -8.36 10.01 -7.94
CA THR A 144 -8.82 10.92 -6.89
C THR A 144 -8.53 12.39 -7.19
N PHE A 145 -8.03 12.69 -8.40
CA PHE A 145 -7.87 14.05 -8.90
C PHE A 145 -9.18 14.85 -8.75
N ASP A 146 -9.06 16.10 -8.30
CA ASP A 146 -10.17 17.05 -8.23
C ASP A 146 -9.77 18.35 -8.96
N PRO A 147 -10.44 18.70 -10.08
CA PRO A 147 -10.14 19.93 -10.81
C PRO A 147 -10.45 21.22 -10.04
N ASN A 148 -11.17 21.13 -8.91
CA ASN A 148 -11.47 22.27 -8.05
C ASN A 148 -10.42 22.49 -6.96
N GLU A 149 -9.43 21.62 -6.79
CA GLU A 149 -8.30 21.87 -5.89
C GLU A 149 -7.29 22.81 -6.57
N PRO A 150 -7.11 24.05 -6.05
CA PRO A 150 -6.19 25.02 -6.64
C PRO A 150 -4.70 24.74 -6.37
N VAL A 151 -4.36 23.78 -5.51
CA VAL A 151 -2.98 23.45 -5.14
C VAL A 151 -2.50 22.21 -5.89
N ASP A 152 -1.71 22.41 -6.94
CA ASP A 152 -1.26 21.36 -7.87
C ASP A 152 -0.63 20.14 -7.17
N TRP A 153 0.27 20.35 -6.21
CA TRP A 153 0.93 19.25 -5.51
C TRP A 153 -0.01 18.46 -4.59
N ARG A 154 -1.18 19.00 -4.25
CA ARG A 154 -2.13 18.34 -3.34
C ARG A 154 -3.01 17.31 -4.02
N GLN A 155 -2.96 17.20 -5.35
CA GLN A 155 -3.70 16.17 -6.08
C GLN A 155 -3.33 14.73 -5.66
N TRP A 156 -2.12 14.52 -5.10
CA TRP A 156 -1.68 13.24 -4.52
C TRP A 156 -2.16 13.01 -3.07
N HIS A 157 -2.91 13.94 -2.49
CA HIS A 157 -3.37 13.91 -1.10
C HIS A 157 -4.91 13.93 -0.99
N HIS A 158 -5.61 13.55 -2.06
CA HIS A 158 -7.05 13.32 -2.05
C HIS A 158 -7.33 11.84 -1.81
N TRP A 159 -7.72 11.51 -0.58
CA TRP A 159 -7.92 10.14 -0.13
C TRP A 159 -9.28 9.58 -0.51
N ASN A 160 -9.28 8.31 -0.89
CA ASN A 160 -10.47 7.54 -1.19
C ASN A 160 -10.36 6.12 -0.64
N LYS A 161 -11.51 5.48 -0.47
CA LYS A 161 -11.61 4.07 -0.12
C LYS A 161 -12.50 3.34 -1.11
N GLU A 162 -11.94 2.39 -1.83
CA GLU A 162 -12.73 1.42 -2.59
C GLU A 162 -12.98 0.19 -1.72
N ALA A 163 -14.25 -0.20 -1.56
CA ALA A 163 -14.63 -1.31 -0.69
C ALA A 163 -14.43 -2.67 -1.36
N SER A 164 -14.46 -2.72 -2.70
CA SER A 164 -14.37 -3.96 -3.45
C SER A 164 -13.84 -3.74 -4.87
N LEU A 165 -12.52 -3.75 -5.03
CA LEU A 165 -11.84 -3.80 -6.33
C LEU A 165 -12.03 -5.16 -7.02
N ALA A 166 -12.11 -6.24 -6.25
CA ALA A 166 -12.29 -7.60 -6.75
C ALA A 166 -12.85 -8.54 -5.68
N GLU A 167 -13.30 -9.71 -6.12
CA GLU A 167 -13.56 -10.87 -5.26
C GLU A 167 -12.55 -11.97 -5.57
N VAL A 168 -11.88 -12.48 -4.53
CA VAL A 168 -10.81 -13.48 -4.65
C VAL A 168 -11.09 -14.68 -3.78
N ARG A 169 -10.69 -15.87 -4.24
CA ARG A 169 -10.78 -17.10 -3.46
C ARG A 169 -9.47 -17.36 -2.73
N LEU A 170 -9.52 -17.46 -1.41
CA LEU A 170 -8.36 -17.73 -0.57
C LEU A 170 -8.51 -19.06 0.16
N THR A 171 -7.41 -19.74 0.40
CA THR A 171 -7.33 -20.94 1.24
C THR A 171 -6.90 -20.57 2.64
N LYS A 172 -7.39 -21.30 3.66
CA LYS A 172 -6.92 -21.16 5.04
C LYS A 172 -5.44 -21.47 5.14
N GLY A 173 -4.70 -20.64 5.87
CA GLY A 173 -3.29 -20.85 6.16
C GLY A 173 -2.46 -19.58 6.04
N ILE A 174 -1.15 -19.76 6.24
CA ILE A 174 -0.17 -18.69 6.03
C ILE A 174 0.27 -18.71 4.56
N HIS A 175 0.15 -17.55 3.93
CA HIS A 175 0.47 -17.32 2.53
C HIS A 175 1.41 -16.12 2.38
N ILE A 176 2.08 -16.03 1.23
CA ILE A 176 2.71 -14.78 0.78
C ILE A 176 1.70 -14.03 -0.08
N LEU A 177 1.28 -12.85 0.36
CA LEU A 177 0.56 -11.89 -0.47
C LEU A 177 1.59 -10.96 -1.14
N THR A 178 1.47 -10.73 -2.44
CA THR A 178 2.22 -9.68 -3.14
C THR A 178 1.26 -8.67 -3.72
N LEU A 179 1.49 -7.38 -3.44
CA LEU A 179 0.83 -6.25 -4.09
C LEU A 179 1.77 -5.70 -5.15
N HIS A 180 1.26 -5.56 -6.38
CA HIS A 180 2.01 -5.01 -7.52
C HIS A 180 1.40 -3.68 -7.97
N THR A 181 2.25 -2.71 -8.28
CA THR A 181 1.88 -1.53 -9.06
C THR A 181 2.08 -1.85 -10.55
N VAL A 182 0.99 -1.85 -11.32
CA VAL A 182 1.00 -2.36 -12.70
C VAL A 182 1.09 -1.26 -13.74
N ALA A 183 0.31 -0.18 -13.59
CA ALA A 183 0.28 0.91 -14.56
C ALA A 183 0.00 2.27 -13.91
N HIS A 184 0.51 3.32 -14.58
CA HIS A 184 0.48 4.75 -14.21
C HIS A 184 1.18 5.13 -12.90
N GLY A 185 1.24 4.23 -11.90
CA GLY A 185 1.91 4.50 -10.64
C GLY A 185 1.40 5.79 -9.98
N ASN A 186 2.28 6.49 -9.28
CA ASN A 186 2.04 7.74 -8.58
C ASN A 186 0.79 7.67 -7.68
N MET A 187 0.54 6.49 -7.13
CA MET A 187 -0.52 6.20 -6.18
C MET A 187 0.07 6.06 -4.78
N ASN A 188 -0.71 6.47 -3.77
CA ASN A 188 -0.41 6.17 -2.39
C ASN A 188 -1.32 5.04 -1.89
N TYR A 189 -0.79 4.06 -1.17
CA TYR A 189 -1.53 2.95 -0.56
C TYR A 189 -1.36 2.97 0.96
N ASP A 190 -2.46 3.14 1.68
CA ASP A 190 -2.51 3.01 3.15
C ASP A 190 -2.68 1.53 3.52
N TYR A 191 -3.80 0.91 3.14
CA TYR A 191 -4.01 -0.52 3.37
C TYR A 191 -4.88 -1.19 2.30
N LEU A 192 -4.67 -2.51 2.14
CA LEU A 192 -5.67 -3.41 1.56
C LEU A 192 -6.64 -3.86 2.66
N GLU A 193 -7.91 -4.09 2.33
CA GLU A 193 -8.90 -4.61 3.27
C GLU A 193 -9.59 -5.86 2.72
N PHE A 194 -9.41 -7.00 3.38
CA PHE A 194 -10.06 -8.25 3.00
C PHE A 194 -11.28 -8.50 3.89
N LYS A 195 -12.46 -8.58 3.28
CA LYS A 195 -13.70 -8.94 3.97
C LYS A 195 -14.24 -10.25 3.43
N LYS A 196 -14.49 -11.21 4.32
CA LYS A 196 -15.11 -12.48 3.95
C LYS A 196 -16.55 -12.23 3.49
N LYS A 197 -16.93 -12.87 2.38
CA LYS A 197 -18.28 -12.86 1.83
C LYS A 197 -19.14 -13.97 2.44
#